data_AF-A0A2D9WJV0-F1
#
_entry.id   AF-A0A2D9WJV0-F1
#
_cell.length_a   1.000
_cell.length_b   1.000
_cell.length_c   1.000
_cell.angle_alpha   90.00
_cell.angle_beta   90.00
_cell.angle_gamma   90.00
#
_symmetry.space_group_name_H-M   'P 1'
#
loop_
_entity.id
_entity.type
_entity.pdbx_description
1 polymer ?
#
loop_
_entity_poly.entity_id
_entity_poly.type
_entity_poly.pdbx_seq_one_letter_code
_entity_poly.pdbx_strand_id
1 'polypeptide(L)'
;MTSDKNDPKSIEEALKKAQTNLSPQILSDASELRNQSEPTLRPVSTGIESLLHTPFAVLDHGFIRIVDYMGDDGAVVQAARVSTGKGTRAVNTDQGLINYLLRNRHSTPFEMCEIKMHVKLPIFVARQWIRHRTANVNEISARYSILDREFYIPEQDHLAAQSTDLKQGRADQPLSEEQATRVQNLLRDDALHVYNNYEVLLNNDAEGNVLDENRDGIARELARMNLSLNFYTQWYWKIDLHNLLGFLALRTDSHAQYEIRAYADVLLEIVRQWVPLVYNSFEKYRVGGAALSAGGKEAITRMLKGEHVEREDVGMSAGEWREFKATFEIE
;
A
#
# COMPACT_ATOMS: atom_id res chain seq x y z
N MET A 1 -3.88 -18.87 -13.02
CA MET A 1 -5.16 -18.74 -12.26
C MET A 1 -5.37 -17.27 -11.93
N THR A 2 -6.12 -16.55 -12.76
CA THR A 2 -6.54 -15.18 -12.49
C THR A 2 -7.61 -15.23 -11.41
N SER A 3 -7.22 -15.02 -10.15
CA SER A 3 -8.18 -14.76 -9.08
C SER A 3 -9.02 -13.56 -9.52
N ASP A 4 -10.33 -13.75 -9.52
CA ASP A 4 -11.32 -12.71 -9.77
C ASP A 4 -11.21 -11.66 -8.65
N LYS A 5 -10.28 -10.70 -8.78
CA LYS A 5 -10.02 -9.61 -7.82
C LYS A 5 -11.04 -8.46 -7.93
N ASN A 6 -12.12 -8.67 -8.68
CA ASN A 6 -13.17 -7.69 -8.93
C ASN A 6 -14.40 -7.94 -8.05
N ASP A 7 -14.23 -8.08 -6.73
CA ASP A 7 -15.38 -8.25 -5.83
C ASP A 7 -15.69 -6.93 -5.08
N PRO A 8 -16.85 -6.29 -5.31
CA PRO A 8 -17.40 -5.24 -4.43
C PRO A 8 -17.42 -5.65 -2.95
N LYS A 9 -17.38 -6.96 -2.67
CA LYS A 9 -17.17 -7.50 -1.33
C LYS A 9 -15.89 -7.01 -0.68
N SER A 10 -14.81 -6.69 -1.40
CA SER A 10 -13.55 -6.26 -0.77
C SER A 10 -13.65 -4.92 -0.02
N ILE A 11 -14.36 -3.92 -0.57
CA ILE A 11 -14.65 -2.66 0.13
C ILE A 11 -15.60 -2.93 1.29
N GLU A 12 -16.71 -3.63 1.04
CA GLU A 12 -17.70 -3.90 2.09
C GLU A 12 -17.12 -4.71 3.25
N GLU A 13 -16.25 -5.69 2.95
CA GLU A 13 -15.50 -6.47 3.92
C GLU A 13 -14.47 -5.60 4.65
N ALA A 14 -13.74 -4.71 3.97
CA ALA A 14 -12.83 -3.77 4.62
C ALA A 14 -13.58 -2.80 5.54
N LEU A 15 -14.76 -2.32 5.14
CA LEU A 15 -15.64 -1.46 5.95
C LEU A 15 -16.23 -2.23 7.14
N LYS A 16 -16.62 -3.49 6.94
CA LYS A 16 -17.11 -4.36 8.02
C LYS A 16 -16.00 -4.73 9.00
N LYS A 17 -14.79 -4.99 8.50
CA LYS A 17 -13.57 -5.19 9.32
C LYS A 17 -13.23 -3.91 10.08
N ALA A 18 -13.43 -2.73 9.47
CA ALA A 18 -13.23 -1.45 10.14
C ALA A 18 -14.15 -1.24 11.34
N GLN A 19 -15.43 -1.61 11.22
CA GLN A 19 -16.39 -1.52 12.33
C GLN A 19 -16.07 -2.48 13.49
N THR A 20 -15.29 -3.54 13.25
CA THR A 20 -14.99 -4.58 14.25
C THR A 20 -13.61 -4.41 14.88
N ASN A 21 -12.61 -3.93 14.11
CA ASN A 21 -11.21 -3.91 14.55
C ASN A 21 -10.66 -2.52 14.91
N LEU A 22 -11.35 -1.43 14.55
CA LEU A 22 -10.91 -0.08 14.87
C LEU A 22 -11.51 0.42 16.17
N SER A 23 -10.78 1.31 16.86
CA SER A 23 -11.28 1.89 18.10
C SER A 23 -12.53 2.74 17.87
N PRO A 24 -13.48 2.78 18.83
CA PRO A 24 -14.68 3.61 18.72
C PRO A 24 -14.37 5.10 18.47
N GLN A 25 -13.25 5.59 19.01
CA GLN A 25 -12.82 6.98 18.82
C GLN A 25 -12.52 7.27 17.35
N ILE A 26 -11.79 6.39 16.65
CA ILE A 26 -11.47 6.56 15.21
C ILE A 26 -12.76 6.64 14.38
N LEU A 27 -13.75 5.81 14.70
CA LEU A 27 -15.04 5.79 14.01
C LEU A 27 -15.87 7.05 14.32
N SER A 28 -15.83 7.54 15.56
CA SER A 28 -16.50 8.78 15.97
C SER A 28 -15.91 9.99 15.25
N ASP A 29 -14.59 10.16 15.29
CA ASP A 29 -13.88 11.27 14.63
C ASP A 29 -14.17 11.28 13.12
N ALA A 30 -14.19 10.10 12.49
CA ALA A 30 -14.56 9.94 11.09
C ALA A 30 -16.00 10.40 10.81
N SER A 31 -16.95 10.03 11.67
CA SER A 31 -18.35 10.43 11.53
C SER A 31 -18.54 11.94 11.70
N GLU A 32 -17.84 12.56 12.66
CA GLU A 32 -17.90 14.01 12.89
C GLU A 32 -17.40 14.79 11.67
N LEU A 33 -16.29 14.36 11.07
CA LEU A 33 -15.76 14.96 9.84
C LEU A 33 -16.75 14.85 8.67
N ARG A 34 -17.42 13.71 8.52
CA ARG A 34 -18.41 13.51 7.45
C ARG A 34 -19.70 14.30 7.63
N ASN A 35 -20.04 14.68 8.85
CA ASN A 35 -21.20 15.53 9.14
C ASN A 35 -20.94 17.01 8.80
N GLN A 36 -19.70 17.39 8.50
CA GLN A 36 -19.31 18.75 8.13
C GLN A 36 -19.03 18.81 6.62
N SER A 37 -20.06 19.08 5.82
CA SER A 37 -19.94 19.16 4.35
C SER A 37 -20.39 20.51 3.82
N GLU A 38 -19.62 21.06 2.88
CA GLU A 38 -19.92 22.32 2.20
C GLU A 38 -19.89 22.13 0.67
N PRO A 39 -20.72 22.84 -0.12
CA PRO A 39 -20.66 22.80 -1.57
C PRO A 39 -19.29 23.25 -2.11
N THR A 40 -18.79 22.60 -3.16
CA THR A 40 -17.50 22.94 -3.77
C THR A 40 -17.61 23.18 -5.28
N LEU A 41 -16.74 24.06 -5.80
CA LEU A 41 -16.56 24.27 -7.25
C LEU A 41 -15.51 23.32 -7.86
N ARG A 42 -14.79 22.57 -7.01
CA ARG A 42 -13.75 21.63 -7.45
C ARG A 42 -14.40 20.45 -8.19
N PRO A 43 -13.71 19.81 -9.15
CA PRO A 43 -14.11 18.51 -9.67
C PRO A 43 -14.27 17.51 -8.51
N VAL A 44 -15.32 16.69 -8.56
CA VAL A 44 -15.64 15.70 -7.54
C VAL A 44 -15.67 14.32 -8.20
N SER A 45 -14.80 13.43 -7.72
CA SER A 45 -14.85 12.02 -8.10
C SER A 45 -15.79 11.29 -7.15
N THR A 46 -17.01 11.03 -7.62
CA THR A 46 -18.11 10.48 -6.80
C THR A 46 -17.75 9.22 -6.01
N GLY A 47 -16.90 8.34 -6.56
CA GLY A 47 -16.45 7.12 -5.88
C GLY A 47 -15.65 7.44 -4.63
N ILE A 48 -14.46 8.03 -4.77
CA ILE A 48 -13.61 8.39 -3.61
C ILE A 48 -14.27 9.42 -2.68
N GLU A 49 -15.12 10.32 -3.20
CA GLU A 49 -15.88 11.28 -2.37
C GLU A 49 -16.73 10.54 -1.33
N SER A 50 -17.41 9.46 -1.73
CA SER A 50 -18.21 8.65 -0.83
C SER A 50 -17.38 7.96 0.27
N LEU A 51 -16.09 7.79 0.02
CA LEU A 51 -15.13 7.15 0.92
C LEU A 51 -14.37 8.13 1.81
N LEU A 52 -14.50 9.44 1.58
CA LEU A 52 -13.79 10.46 2.35
C LEU A 52 -14.04 10.29 3.85
N HIS A 53 -12.95 10.37 4.62
CA HIS A 53 -12.90 10.21 6.06
C HIS A 53 -13.38 8.85 6.59
N THR A 54 -13.74 7.91 5.73
CA THR A 54 -14.07 6.55 6.16
C THR A 54 -12.76 5.77 6.34
N PRO A 55 -12.52 5.17 7.53
CA PRO A 55 -11.34 4.36 7.73
C PRO A 55 -11.55 2.94 7.19
N PHE A 56 -10.54 2.43 6.49
CA PHE A 56 -10.44 1.05 5.99
C PHE A 56 -9.45 0.30 6.86
N ALA A 57 -9.91 -0.71 7.60
CA ALA A 57 -9.03 -1.50 8.46
C ALA A 57 -8.04 -2.33 7.64
N VAL A 58 -6.81 -2.40 8.14
CA VAL A 58 -5.73 -3.19 7.54
C VAL A 58 -4.97 -3.88 8.66
N LEU A 59 -4.69 -5.18 8.50
CA LEU A 59 -4.16 -6.04 9.57
C LEU A 59 -5.09 -6.09 10.80
N ASP A 60 -4.54 -6.15 12.01
CA ASP A 60 -5.29 -6.24 13.28
C ASP A 60 -5.69 -4.86 13.84
N HIS A 61 -4.80 -3.85 13.78
CA HIS A 61 -5.06 -2.51 14.35
C HIS A 61 -4.78 -1.34 13.38
N GLY A 62 -4.36 -1.64 12.15
CA GLY A 62 -4.01 -0.65 11.15
C GLY A 62 -5.22 -0.10 10.39
N PHE A 63 -5.03 1.04 9.71
CA PHE A 63 -6.01 1.55 8.77
C PHE A 63 -5.41 2.47 7.71
N ILE A 64 -6.18 2.70 6.66
CA ILE A 64 -6.05 3.83 5.73
C ILE A 64 -7.33 4.65 5.80
N ARG A 65 -7.22 5.97 5.90
CA ARG A 65 -8.36 6.88 5.84
C ARG A 65 -8.05 8.01 4.88
N ILE A 66 -8.89 8.22 3.86
CA ILE A 66 -8.71 9.35 2.95
C ILE A 66 -9.02 10.65 3.69
N VAL A 67 -8.10 11.61 3.59
CA VAL A 67 -8.20 12.91 4.23
C VAL A 67 -8.59 13.97 3.20
N ASP A 68 -8.03 13.90 2.00
CA ASP A 68 -8.32 14.82 0.91
C ASP A 68 -7.85 14.20 -0.42
N TYR A 69 -8.39 14.69 -1.52
CA TYR A 69 -7.90 14.38 -2.87
C TYR A 69 -8.09 15.59 -3.80
N MET A 70 -7.31 15.62 -4.87
CA MET A 70 -7.36 16.64 -5.90
C MET A 70 -7.35 15.99 -7.28
N GLY A 71 -8.30 16.36 -8.12
CA GLY A 71 -8.41 15.87 -9.49
C GLY A 71 -9.13 14.53 -9.61
N ASP A 72 -9.38 14.13 -10.85
CA ASP A 72 -10.04 12.90 -11.28
C ASP A 72 -9.49 12.50 -12.67
N ASP A 73 -10.08 11.49 -13.33
CA ASP A 73 -9.70 11.12 -14.71
C ASP A 73 -9.77 12.32 -15.68
N GLY A 74 -10.74 13.21 -15.47
CA GLY A 74 -10.94 14.43 -16.25
C GLY A 74 -9.77 15.41 -16.10
N ALA A 75 -9.20 15.54 -14.89
CA ALA A 75 -8.02 16.36 -14.63
C ALA A 75 -6.79 15.84 -15.41
N VAL A 76 -6.59 14.52 -15.47
CA VAL A 76 -5.52 13.90 -16.27
C VAL A 76 -5.68 14.24 -17.75
N VAL A 77 -6.90 14.07 -18.27
CA VAL A 77 -7.22 14.37 -19.67
C VAL A 77 -7.06 15.86 -19.99
N GLN A 78 -7.52 16.72 -19.09
CA GLN A 78 -7.41 18.17 -19.21
C GLN A 78 -5.94 18.57 -19.32
N ALA A 79 -5.09 18.10 -18.40
CA ALA A 79 -3.66 18.39 -18.39
C ALA A 79 -2.97 17.94 -19.67
N ALA A 80 -3.27 16.73 -20.15
CA ALA A 80 -2.70 16.21 -21.39
C ALA A 80 -3.09 17.06 -22.62
N ARG A 81 -4.34 17.52 -22.69
CA ARG A 81 -4.86 18.28 -23.85
C ARG A 81 -4.32 19.71 -23.95
N VAL A 82 -3.80 20.28 -22.85
CA VAL A 82 -3.14 21.61 -22.88
C VAL A 82 -1.94 21.59 -23.82
N SER A 83 -1.20 20.48 -23.89
CA SER A 83 -0.04 20.35 -24.77
C SER A 83 -0.36 20.22 -26.27
N THR A 84 -1.60 19.89 -26.66
CA THR A 84 -1.93 19.54 -28.05
C THR A 84 -2.70 20.61 -28.83
N GLY A 85 -2.93 21.79 -28.23
CA GLY A 85 -3.49 22.98 -28.89
C GLY A 85 -4.92 22.85 -29.44
N LYS A 86 -5.53 23.98 -29.83
CA LYS A 86 -6.84 24.04 -30.50
C LYS A 86 -6.72 23.56 -31.97
N GLY A 87 -6.53 22.26 -32.20
CA GLY A 87 -6.43 21.74 -33.57
C GLY A 87 -6.40 20.22 -33.73
N THR A 88 -6.13 19.46 -32.67
CA THR A 88 -6.00 18.00 -32.71
C THR A 88 -7.14 17.28 -31.97
N ARG A 89 -8.36 17.82 -32.03
CA ARG A 89 -9.59 17.16 -31.54
C ARG A 89 -9.98 15.97 -32.42
N ALA A 90 -9.06 15.03 -32.63
CA ALA A 90 -9.45 13.69 -33.05
C ALA A 90 -10.33 13.09 -31.95
N VAL A 91 -11.33 12.31 -32.37
CA VAL A 91 -12.36 11.66 -31.54
C VAL A 91 -11.75 10.51 -30.72
N ASN A 92 -10.71 10.79 -29.94
CA ASN A 92 -10.20 9.82 -28.99
C ASN A 92 -11.02 9.96 -27.71
N THR A 93 -11.65 8.87 -27.30
CA THR A 93 -12.33 8.81 -26.00
C THR A 93 -11.32 9.10 -24.89
N ASP A 94 -11.78 9.61 -23.75
CA ASP A 94 -10.90 9.92 -22.62
C ASP A 94 -10.08 8.70 -22.18
N GLN A 95 -10.71 7.51 -22.18
CA GLN A 95 -10.03 6.23 -21.97
C GLN A 95 -8.93 5.95 -23.01
N GLY A 96 -9.18 6.24 -24.29
CA GLY A 96 -8.19 6.06 -25.37
C GLY A 96 -6.96 6.94 -25.19
N LEU A 97 -7.17 8.19 -24.75
CA LEU A 97 -6.08 9.10 -24.41
C LEU A 97 -5.28 8.61 -23.19
N ILE A 98 -5.95 8.23 -22.10
CA ILE A 98 -5.28 7.72 -20.89
C ILE A 98 -4.47 6.45 -21.21
N ASN A 99 -5.03 5.52 -21.99
CA ASN A 99 -4.31 4.33 -22.48
C ASN A 99 -3.03 4.72 -23.25
N TYR A 100 -3.13 5.70 -24.14
CA TYR A 100 -2.00 6.20 -24.90
C TYR A 100 -0.92 6.79 -23.99
N LEU A 101 -1.30 7.63 -23.03
CA LEU A 101 -0.36 8.28 -22.11
C LEU A 101 0.39 7.25 -21.27
N LEU A 102 -0.32 6.29 -20.67
CA LEU A 102 0.27 5.30 -19.80
C LEU A 102 1.23 4.36 -20.58
N ARG A 103 0.82 3.88 -21.76
CA ARG A 103 1.64 3.01 -22.61
C ARG A 103 2.93 3.69 -23.08
N ASN A 104 2.86 4.99 -23.38
CA ASN A 104 4.02 5.76 -23.83
C ASN A 104 4.78 6.44 -22.67
N ARG A 105 4.47 6.10 -21.42
CA ARG A 105 5.11 6.65 -20.22
C ARG A 105 5.08 8.19 -20.14
N HIS A 106 4.02 8.80 -20.66
CA HIS A 106 3.77 10.23 -20.48
C HIS A 106 3.18 10.46 -19.08
N SER A 107 4.06 10.59 -18.07
CA SER A 107 3.67 10.61 -16.65
C SER A 107 3.08 11.93 -16.16
N THR A 108 3.52 13.05 -16.72
CA THR A 108 3.21 14.38 -16.15
C THR A 108 1.73 14.74 -16.07
N PRO A 109 0.81 14.28 -16.96
CA PRO A 109 -0.61 14.52 -16.77
C PRO A 109 -1.19 13.81 -15.54
N PHE A 110 -0.62 12.66 -15.14
CA PHE A 110 -1.07 11.93 -13.95
C PHE A 110 -0.62 12.62 -12.66
N GLU A 111 0.52 13.32 -12.67
CA GLU A 111 1.02 14.09 -11.51
C GLU A 111 0.11 15.27 -11.12
N MET A 112 -0.87 15.63 -11.97
CA MET A 112 -1.87 16.66 -11.68
C MET A 112 -3.00 16.20 -10.75
N CYS A 113 -3.00 14.92 -10.38
CA CYS A 113 -3.91 14.35 -9.39
C CYS A 113 -3.13 13.99 -8.12
N GLU A 114 -3.65 14.36 -6.94
CA GLU A 114 -3.01 14.07 -5.66
C GLU A 114 -4.00 13.50 -4.64
N ILE A 115 -3.51 12.69 -3.71
CA ILE A 115 -4.29 12.15 -2.60
C ILE A 115 -3.51 12.31 -1.29
N LYS A 116 -4.23 12.62 -0.22
CA LYS A 116 -3.71 12.71 1.15
C LYS A 116 -4.47 11.72 2.04
N MET A 117 -3.74 10.89 2.76
CA MET A 117 -4.29 9.85 3.62
C MET A 117 -3.71 9.93 5.02
N HIS A 118 -4.50 9.51 6.00
CA HIS A 118 -4.05 9.18 7.34
C HIS A 118 -3.88 7.66 7.39
N VAL A 119 -2.67 7.20 7.68
CA VAL A 119 -2.33 5.77 7.66
C VAL A 119 -1.78 5.38 9.02
N LYS A 120 -2.34 4.34 9.61
CA LYS A 120 -1.83 3.68 10.81
C LYS A 120 -1.29 2.32 10.43
N LEU A 121 -0.01 2.07 10.74
CA LEU A 121 0.73 0.91 10.28
C LEU A 121 1.87 0.51 11.23
N PRO A 122 2.31 -0.76 11.22
CA PRO A 122 3.46 -1.18 12.02
C PRO A 122 4.76 -0.51 11.55
N ILE A 123 5.67 -0.22 12.48
CA ILE A 123 6.95 0.47 12.18
C ILE A 123 7.75 -0.27 11.09
N PHE A 124 7.78 -1.61 11.07
CA PHE A 124 8.50 -2.34 10.01
C PHE A 124 7.87 -2.16 8.61
N VAL A 125 6.55 -1.95 8.52
CA VAL A 125 5.85 -1.63 7.26
C VAL A 125 6.16 -0.19 6.87
N ALA A 126 6.09 0.74 7.83
CA ALA A 126 6.45 2.14 7.63
C ALA A 126 7.85 2.31 7.04
N ARG A 127 8.83 1.55 7.53
CA ARG A 127 10.22 1.58 7.02
C ARG A 127 10.37 1.12 5.57
N GLN A 128 9.48 0.27 5.07
CA GLN A 128 9.45 -0.13 3.66
C GLN A 128 8.73 0.92 2.80
N TRP A 129 7.67 1.49 3.34
CA TRP A 129 6.84 2.48 2.68
C TRP A 129 7.59 3.81 2.48
N ILE A 130 8.32 4.29 3.48
CA ILE A 130 9.04 5.58 3.43
C ILE A 130 10.17 5.61 2.38
N ARG A 131 10.54 4.45 1.81
CA ARG A 131 11.52 4.38 0.71
C ARG A 131 11.02 5.01 -0.59
N HIS A 132 9.71 5.26 -0.70
CA HIS A 132 9.07 5.95 -1.80
C HIS A 132 9.16 7.47 -1.62
N ARG A 133 10.32 8.00 -2.01
CA ARG A 133 10.80 9.38 -1.71
C ARG A 133 10.01 10.51 -2.37
N THR A 134 9.15 10.21 -3.33
CA THR A 134 8.37 11.21 -4.09
C THR A 134 7.07 11.63 -3.39
N ALA A 135 6.80 11.07 -2.21
CA ALA A 135 5.68 11.45 -1.37
C ALA A 135 6.09 12.43 -0.25
N ASN A 136 5.09 13.10 0.34
CA ASN A 136 5.24 13.88 1.56
C ASN A 136 4.68 13.11 2.75
N VAL A 137 5.46 13.02 3.83
CA VAL A 137 5.09 12.28 5.05
C VAL A 137 5.24 13.18 6.27
N ASN A 138 4.27 13.10 7.17
CA ASN A 138 4.40 13.63 8.53
C ASN A 138 3.94 12.56 9.52
N GLU A 139 4.89 12.00 10.26
CA GLU A 139 4.70 10.88 11.18
C GLU A 139 4.59 11.37 12.63
N ILE A 140 3.75 10.70 13.42
CA ILE A 140 3.69 10.93 14.86
C ILE A 140 5.09 10.76 15.47
N SER A 141 5.54 11.80 16.19
CA SER A 141 6.83 11.75 16.85
C SER A 141 6.68 11.22 18.26
N ALA A 142 7.19 10.01 18.49
CA ALA A 142 7.37 9.45 19.81
C ALA A 142 8.39 10.23 20.68
N ARG A 143 8.93 11.37 20.20
CA ARG A 143 9.74 12.31 21.01
C ARG A 143 8.83 13.23 21.82
N TYR A 144 7.67 13.54 21.26
CA TYR A 144 6.72 14.48 21.80
C TYR A 144 5.43 13.80 22.29
N SER A 145 5.16 12.58 21.84
CA SER A 145 3.95 11.82 22.19
C SER A 145 4.32 10.49 22.84
N ILE A 146 3.45 10.00 23.73
CA ILE A 146 3.49 8.62 24.20
C ILE A 146 2.88 7.76 23.10
N LEU A 147 3.51 6.63 22.76
CA LEU A 147 2.96 5.72 21.76
C LEU A 147 1.89 4.84 22.38
N ASP A 148 0.84 4.55 21.62
CA ASP A 148 -0.25 3.67 22.05
C ASP A 148 0.25 2.24 22.31
N ARG A 149 -0.44 1.52 23.21
CA ARG A 149 -0.19 0.10 23.51
C ARG A 149 -0.75 -0.81 22.39
N GLU A 150 -0.32 -0.58 21.16
CA GLU A 150 -0.82 -1.28 19.99
C GLU A 150 0.35 -1.82 19.15
N PHE A 151 0.29 -3.12 18.89
CA PHE A 151 1.34 -3.86 18.19
C PHE A 151 0.72 -4.93 17.30
N TYR A 152 1.34 -5.16 16.15
CA TYR A 152 0.88 -6.14 15.18
C TYR A 152 1.22 -7.57 15.63
N ILE A 153 0.19 -8.42 15.61
CA ILE A 153 0.28 -9.87 15.73
C ILE A 153 -0.31 -10.49 14.46
N PRO A 154 0.48 -11.23 13.65
CA PRO A 154 -0.01 -11.83 12.42
C PRO A 154 -1.08 -12.90 12.69
N GLU A 155 -2.09 -12.96 11.82
CA GLU A 155 -3.05 -14.07 11.79
C GLU A 155 -2.34 -15.40 11.49
N GLN A 156 -2.91 -16.53 11.93
CA GLN A 156 -2.26 -17.84 11.83
C GLN A 156 -1.92 -18.22 10.38
N ASP A 157 -2.82 -17.90 9.45
CA ASP A 157 -2.64 -18.17 8.01
C ASP A 157 -1.47 -17.40 7.37
N HIS A 158 -0.93 -16.40 8.08
CA HIS A 158 0.21 -15.60 7.64
C HIS A 158 1.52 -16.00 8.31
N LEU A 159 1.47 -16.90 9.29
CA LEU A 159 2.64 -17.48 9.94
C LEU A 159 3.09 -18.70 9.16
N ALA A 160 4.17 -18.56 8.39
CA ALA A 160 4.75 -19.63 7.60
C ALA A 160 6.27 -19.68 7.78
N ALA A 161 6.87 -20.81 7.45
CA ALA A 161 8.32 -20.98 7.46
C ALA A 161 9.00 -20.08 6.40
N GLN A 162 10.31 -19.92 6.50
CA GLN A 162 11.12 -19.27 5.46
C GLN A 162 11.03 -20.06 4.16
N SER A 163 10.79 -19.39 3.03
CA SER A 163 10.83 -20.06 1.72
C SER A 163 12.25 -20.53 1.39
N THR A 164 12.37 -21.68 0.72
CA THR A 164 13.63 -22.16 0.16
C THR A 164 14.03 -21.39 -1.11
N ASP A 165 13.10 -20.69 -1.75
CA ASP A 165 13.41 -19.73 -2.81
C ASP A 165 13.74 -18.37 -2.19
N LEU A 166 14.98 -17.91 -2.38
CA LEU A 166 15.47 -16.62 -1.88
C LEU A 166 14.64 -15.42 -2.35
N LYS A 167 13.88 -15.55 -3.44
CA LYS A 167 13.01 -14.48 -3.95
C LYS A 167 11.72 -14.35 -3.14
N GLN A 168 11.30 -15.40 -2.43
CA GLN A 168 10.09 -15.42 -1.63
C GLN A 168 10.41 -15.32 -0.13
N GLY A 169 9.72 -14.44 0.59
CA GLY A 169 9.93 -14.29 2.03
C GLY A 169 9.42 -15.48 2.84
N ARG A 170 8.19 -15.93 2.55
CA ARG A 170 7.48 -16.99 3.27
C ARG A 170 7.24 -18.19 2.35
N ALA A 171 7.28 -19.39 2.91
CA ALA A 171 6.78 -20.59 2.26
C ALA A 171 5.25 -20.50 2.09
N ASP A 172 4.70 -21.24 1.12
CA ASP A 172 3.27 -21.21 0.82
C ASP A 172 2.40 -21.84 1.92
N GLN A 173 2.98 -22.78 2.68
CA GLN A 173 2.26 -23.51 3.73
C GLN A 173 2.42 -22.80 5.09
N PRO A 174 1.30 -22.48 5.77
CA PRO A 174 1.33 -22.02 7.15
C PRO A 174 1.99 -23.03 8.10
N LEU A 175 2.43 -22.54 9.25
CA LEU A 175 2.83 -23.37 10.37
C LEU A 175 1.63 -24.16 10.91
N SER A 176 1.90 -25.23 11.64
CA SER A 176 0.85 -25.92 12.39
C SER A 176 0.20 -24.97 13.40
N GLU A 177 -1.08 -25.19 13.72
CA GLU A 177 -1.85 -24.38 14.68
C GLU A 177 -1.12 -24.23 16.03
N GLU A 178 -0.51 -25.31 16.55
CA GLU A 178 0.26 -25.30 17.78
C GLU A 178 1.48 -24.35 17.69
N GLN A 179 2.23 -24.44 16.59
CA GLN A 179 3.39 -23.58 16.35
C GLN A 179 2.98 -22.13 16.13
N ALA A 180 1.92 -21.88 15.35
CA ALA A 180 1.39 -20.55 15.10
C ALA A 180 0.93 -19.89 16.40
N THR A 181 0.17 -20.60 17.24
CA THR A 181 -0.27 -20.13 18.56
C THR A 181 0.92 -19.81 19.46
N ARG A 182 1.94 -20.68 19.49
CA ARG A 182 3.16 -20.43 20.25
C ARG A 182 3.88 -19.15 19.78
N VAL A 183 4.01 -18.95 18.47
CA VAL A 183 4.63 -17.73 17.91
C VAL A 183 3.81 -16.48 18.26
N GLN A 184 2.50 -16.52 18.13
CA GLN A 184 1.63 -15.40 18.51
C GLN A 184 1.77 -15.05 19.99
N ASN A 185 1.83 -16.05 20.87
CA ASN A 185 2.02 -15.83 22.31
C ASN A 185 3.38 -15.20 22.60
N LEU A 186 4.47 -15.69 22.00
CA LEU A 186 5.80 -15.08 22.14
C LEU A 186 5.80 -13.61 21.73
N LEU A 187 5.26 -13.30 20.55
CA LEU A 187 5.19 -11.92 20.05
C LEU A 187 4.36 -11.02 20.95
N ARG A 188 3.24 -11.53 21.49
CA ARG A 188 2.35 -10.79 22.38
C ARG A 188 2.99 -10.55 23.74
N ASP A 189 3.57 -11.59 24.34
CA ASP A 189 4.21 -11.52 25.66
C ASP A 189 5.41 -10.57 25.62
N ASP A 190 6.23 -10.64 24.57
CA ASP A 190 7.35 -9.72 24.36
C ASP A 190 6.86 -8.27 24.22
N ALA A 191 5.84 -8.04 23.38
CA ALA A 191 5.30 -6.70 23.16
C ALA A 191 4.69 -6.10 24.44
N LEU A 192 3.93 -6.89 25.21
CA LEU A 192 3.38 -6.46 26.50
C LEU A 192 4.50 -6.18 27.51
N HIS A 193 5.52 -7.03 27.57
CA HIS A 193 6.66 -6.86 28.47
C HIS A 193 7.43 -5.57 28.15
N VAL A 194 7.78 -5.32 26.88
CA VAL A 194 8.51 -4.11 26.51
C VAL A 194 7.67 -2.85 26.69
N TYR A 195 6.35 -2.91 26.48
CA TYR A 195 5.48 -1.75 26.73
C TYR A 195 5.36 -1.44 28.22
N ASN A 196 5.21 -2.46 29.08
CA ASN A 196 5.24 -2.24 30.54
C ASN A 196 6.57 -1.63 30.98
N ASN A 197 7.69 -2.09 30.40
CA ASN A 197 8.99 -1.47 30.64
C ASN A 197 9.05 -0.03 30.11
N TYR A 198 8.38 0.28 29.00
CA TYR A 198 8.32 1.64 28.44
C TYR A 198 7.59 2.60 29.38
N GLU A 199 6.45 2.20 29.93
CA GLU A 199 5.71 2.95 30.95
C GLU A 199 6.56 3.16 32.21
N VAL A 200 7.25 2.11 32.68
CA VAL A 200 8.21 2.22 33.79
C VAL A 200 9.37 3.15 33.42
N LEU A 201 9.90 3.15 32.20
CA LEU A 201 10.96 4.09 31.82
C LEU A 201 10.45 5.54 31.80
N LEU A 202 9.23 5.77 31.30
CA LEU A 202 8.60 7.08 31.26
C LEU A 202 8.15 7.61 32.62
N ASN A 203 7.89 6.72 33.57
CA ASN A 203 7.10 7.01 34.76
C ASN A 203 5.68 7.54 34.46
N ASN A 204 5.15 7.19 33.29
CA ASN A 204 3.79 7.54 32.89
C ASN A 204 3.06 6.33 32.32
N ASP A 205 1.75 6.26 32.54
CA ASP A 205 0.87 5.38 31.76
C ASP A 205 0.63 5.95 30.35
N ALA A 206 -0.12 5.20 29.53
CA ALA A 206 -0.46 5.60 28.16
C ALA A 206 -1.22 6.94 28.09
N GLU A 207 -2.00 7.25 29.12
CA GLU A 207 -2.77 8.50 29.25
C GLU A 207 -1.92 9.69 29.75
N GLY A 208 -0.68 9.43 30.19
CA GLY A 208 0.25 10.44 30.67
C GLY A 208 0.16 10.73 32.17
N ASN A 209 -0.57 9.92 32.94
CA ASN A 209 -0.62 10.03 34.39
C ASN A 209 0.69 9.52 34.99
N VAL A 210 1.12 10.09 36.12
CA VAL A 210 2.37 9.68 36.79
C VAL A 210 2.17 8.34 37.51
N LEU A 211 3.07 7.39 37.29
CA LEU A 211 3.00 6.06 37.92
C LEU A 211 3.53 6.03 39.35
N ASP A 212 4.60 6.78 39.63
CA ASP A 212 5.22 6.89 40.96
C ASP A 212 5.72 8.31 41.19
N GLU A 213 5.11 9.03 42.14
CA GLU A 213 5.46 10.42 42.46
C GLU A 213 6.87 10.57 43.07
N ASN A 214 7.53 9.48 43.47
CA ASN A 214 8.82 9.51 44.17
C ASN A 214 10.04 9.34 43.26
N ARG A 215 9.85 9.26 41.94
CA ARG A 215 10.97 9.10 40.99
C ARG A 215 10.70 9.80 39.67
N ASP A 216 11.77 10.10 38.95
CA ASP A 216 11.69 10.63 37.60
C ASP A 216 11.64 9.52 36.54
N GLY A 217 10.97 9.82 35.43
CA GLY A 217 11.11 9.06 34.18
C GLY A 217 12.28 9.56 33.34
N ILE A 218 12.76 8.74 32.42
CA ILE A 218 13.68 9.20 31.37
C ILE A 218 12.91 9.90 30.24
N ALA A 219 13.61 10.73 29.47
CA ALA A 219 12.99 11.45 28.35
C ALA A 219 12.30 10.49 27.35
N ARG A 220 11.16 10.90 26.80
CA ARG A 220 10.35 10.12 25.83
C ARG A 220 11.18 9.57 24.67
N GLU A 221 12.13 10.35 24.19
CA GLU A 221 13.01 9.94 23.09
C GLU A 221 13.98 8.81 23.42
N LEU A 222 14.30 8.64 24.71
CA LEU A 222 15.11 7.55 25.20
C LEU A 222 14.24 6.36 25.61
N ALA A 223 13.12 6.59 26.30
CA ALA A 223 12.22 5.54 26.77
C ALA A 223 11.75 4.64 25.62
N ARG A 224 11.36 5.22 24.48
CA ARG A 224 10.84 4.47 23.33
C ARG A 224 11.82 3.49 22.68
N MET A 225 13.12 3.56 23.02
CA MET A 225 14.15 2.73 22.37
C MET A 225 13.97 1.24 22.64
N ASN A 226 13.20 0.87 23.66
CA ASN A 226 12.88 -0.52 23.98
C ASN A 226 11.73 -1.10 23.15
N LEU A 227 10.94 -0.26 22.47
CA LEU A 227 9.78 -0.72 21.69
C LEU A 227 10.25 -1.44 20.41
N SER A 228 9.62 -2.57 20.11
CA SER A 228 9.91 -3.41 18.95
C SER A 228 9.33 -2.84 17.64
N LEU A 229 9.76 -3.40 16.51
CA LEU A 229 9.34 -2.91 15.19
C LEU A 229 7.88 -3.22 14.83
N ASN A 230 7.19 -4.09 15.58
CA ASN A 230 5.79 -4.43 15.34
C ASN A 230 4.81 -3.45 16.01
N PHE A 231 5.27 -2.49 16.81
CA PHE A 231 4.41 -1.42 17.32
C PHE A 231 3.87 -0.56 16.17
N TYR A 232 2.65 -0.06 16.36
CA TYR A 232 1.99 0.82 15.41
C TYR A 232 2.51 2.26 15.51
N THR A 233 2.62 2.89 14.34
CA THR A 233 2.83 4.32 14.15
C THR A 233 1.73 4.86 13.24
N GLN A 234 1.61 6.18 13.15
CA GLN A 234 0.61 6.84 12.32
C GLN A 234 1.24 8.02 11.58
N TRP A 235 0.83 8.24 10.35
CA TRP A 235 1.26 9.41 9.58
C TRP A 235 0.19 9.96 8.67
N TYR A 236 0.37 11.23 8.29
CA TYR A 236 -0.19 11.73 7.05
C TYR A 236 0.75 11.43 5.90
N TRP A 237 0.21 10.85 4.83
CA TRP A 237 0.92 10.55 3.60
C TRP A 237 0.21 11.21 2.42
N LYS A 238 0.92 12.08 1.70
CA LYS A 238 0.43 12.74 0.49
C LYS A 238 1.30 12.34 -0.71
N ILE A 239 0.66 11.97 -1.81
CA ILE A 239 1.35 11.53 -3.03
C ILE A 239 0.51 11.88 -4.27
N ASP A 240 1.17 12.14 -5.39
CA ASP A 240 0.50 12.25 -6.69
C ASP A 240 0.17 10.88 -7.30
N LEU A 241 -0.74 10.86 -8.27
CA LEU A 241 -1.23 9.63 -8.87
C LEU A 241 -0.13 8.88 -9.65
N HIS A 242 0.80 9.55 -10.33
CA HIS A 242 1.88 8.86 -11.04
C HIS A 242 2.74 8.04 -10.07
N ASN A 243 3.18 8.69 -9.00
CA ASN A 243 4.02 8.07 -7.98
C ASN A 243 3.25 7.02 -7.17
N LEU A 244 1.95 7.20 -6.94
CA LEU A 244 1.08 6.20 -6.32
C LEU A 244 0.98 4.93 -7.18
N LEU A 245 0.78 5.06 -8.49
CA LEU A 245 0.78 3.91 -9.40
C LEU A 245 2.14 3.19 -9.40
N GLY A 246 3.24 3.93 -9.29
CA GLY A 246 4.58 3.38 -9.13
C GLY A 246 4.74 2.61 -7.80
N PHE A 247 4.22 3.16 -6.71
CA PHE A 247 4.17 2.49 -5.41
C PHE A 247 3.39 1.18 -5.51
N LEU A 248 2.17 1.22 -6.07
CA LEU A 248 1.30 0.06 -6.20
C LEU A 248 1.95 -1.04 -7.03
N ALA A 249 2.56 -0.69 -8.18
CA ALA A 249 3.24 -1.68 -9.02
C ALA A 249 4.37 -2.45 -8.29
N LEU A 250 5.02 -1.83 -7.28
CA LEU A 250 6.07 -2.48 -6.49
C LEU A 250 5.54 -3.18 -5.24
N ARG A 251 4.35 -2.80 -4.76
CA ARG A 251 3.82 -3.24 -3.46
C ARG A 251 2.62 -4.18 -3.57
N THR A 252 2.03 -4.36 -4.75
CA THR A 252 1.08 -5.45 -5.03
C THR A 252 1.78 -6.70 -5.57
N ASP A 253 3.09 -6.63 -5.83
CA ASP A 253 3.90 -7.75 -6.30
C ASP A 253 4.00 -8.87 -5.25
N SER A 254 3.92 -10.12 -5.69
CA SER A 254 3.93 -11.31 -4.82
C SER A 254 5.23 -11.50 -4.01
N HIS A 255 6.32 -10.85 -4.39
CA HIS A 255 7.58 -10.88 -3.63
C HIS A 255 7.62 -9.81 -2.53
N ALA A 256 6.75 -8.79 -2.59
CA ALA A 256 6.64 -7.82 -1.50
C ALA A 256 6.10 -8.50 -0.24
N GLN A 257 6.55 -8.06 0.94
CA GLN A 257 6.08 -8.62 2.20
C GLN A 257 4.56 -8.48 2.34
N TYR A 258 3.88 -9.56 2.76
CA TYR A 258 2.42 -9.61 2.86
C TYR A 258 1.82 -8.37 3.53
N GLU A 259 2.39 -7.92 4.65
CA GLU A 259 1.82 -6.80 5.40
C GLU A 259 1.77 -5.50 4.59
N ILE A 260 2.79 -5.16 3.80
CA ILE A 260 2.71 -3.97 2.93
C ILE A 260 1.77 -4.20 1.74
N ARG A 261 1.60 -5.45 1.28
CA ARG A 261 0.62 -5.80 0.24
C ARG A 261 -0.80 -5.57 0.71
N ALA A 262 -1.13 -5.92 1.96
CA ALA A 262 -2.45 -5.70 2.54
C ALA A 262 -2.86 -4.21 2.48
N TYR A 263 -1.91 -3.29 2.72
CA TYR A 263 -2.16 -1.85 2.51
C TYR A 263 -2.26 -1.48 1.02
N ALA A 264 -1.41 -2.06 0.17
CA ALA A 264 -1.42 -1.81 -1.26
C ALA A 264 -2.74 -2.26 -1.92
N ASP A 265 -3.32 -3.37 -1.49
CA ASP A 265 -4.60 -3.88 -1.98
C ASP A 265 -5.76 -2.91 -1.66
N VAL A 266 -5.79 -2.35 -0.44
CA VAL A 266 -6.76 -1.30 -0.09
C VAL A 266 -6.54 -0.03 -0.91
N LEU A 267 -5.29 0.39 -1.10
CA LEU A 267 -4.97 1.56 -1.94
C LEU A 267 -5.35 1.35 -3.41
N LEU A 268 -5.21 0.13 -3.92
CA LEU A 268 -5.57 -0.20 -5.29
C LEU A 268 -7.08 -0.01 -5.51
N GLU A 269 -7.90 -0.42 -4.56
CA GLU A 269 -9.33 -0.19 -4.58
C GLU A 269 -9.69 1.29 -4.42
N ILE A 270 -8.99 2.04 -3.56
CA ILE A 270 -9.16 3.50 -3.48
C ILE A 270 -8.87 4.17 -4.83
N VAL A 271 -7.80 3.76 -5.53
CA VAL A 271 -7.47 4.27 -6.87
C VAL A 271 -8.57 3.94 -7.88
N ARG A 272 -9.15 2.73 -7.82
CA ARG A 272 -10.28 2.34 -8.66
C ARG A 272 -11.50 3.23 -8.45
N GLN A 273 -11.79 3.61 -7.21
CA GLN A 273 -12.91 4.51 -6.87
C GLN A 273 -12.61 5.98 -7.18
N TRP A 274 -11.33 6.37 -7.22
CA TRP A 274 -10.91 7.74 -7.49
C TRP A 274 -10.81 8.05 -8.98
N VAL A 275 -10.10 7.21 -9.74
CA VAL A 275 -9.73 7.42 -11.14
C VAL A 275 -9.93 6.13 -11.95
N PRO A 276 -11.19 5.67 -12.12
CA PRO A 276 -11.50 4.38 -12.72
C PRO A 276 -10.93 4.19 -14.14
N LEU A 277 -10.84 5.25 -14.96
CA LEU A 277 -10.26 5.11 -16.31
C LEU A 277 -8.75 4.89 -16.24
N VAL A 278 -8.04 5.60 -15.35
CA VAL A 278 -6.62 5.38 -15.07
C VAL A 278 -6.39 3.99 -14.47
N TYR A 279 -7.21 3.57 -13.52
CA TYR A 279 -7.14 2.23 -12.91
C TYR A 279 -7.23 1.14 -13.99
N ASN A 280 -8.22 1.20 -14.87
CA ASN A 280 -8.39 0.23 -15.95
C ASN A 280 -7.16 0.19 -16.89
N SER A 281 -6.57 1.35 -17.19
CA SER A 281 -5.32 1.41 -17.96
C SER A 281 -4.14 0.82 -17.18
N PHE A 282 -4.04 1.10 -15.88
CA PHE A 282 -2.99 0.59 -15.00
C PHE A 282 -3.02 -0.94 -14.93
N GLU A 283 -4.19 -1.52 -14.65
CA GLU A 283 -4.38 -2.97 -14.65
C GLU A 283 -3.96 -3.59 -15.99
N LYS A 284 -4.38 -2.97 -17.10
CA LYS A 284 -4.10 -3.50 -18.44
C LYS A 284 -2.62 -3.44 -18.84
N TYR A 285 -1.91 -2.35 -18.52
CA TYR A 285 -0.58 -2.09 -19.09
C TYR A 285 0.57 -2.22 -18.09
N ARG A 286 0.29 -2.15 -16.78
CA ARG A 286 1.32 -2.26 -15.73
C ARG A 286 1.20 -3.57 -14.98
N VAL A 287 0.01 -3.96 -14.53
CA VAL A 287 -0.20 -5.17 -13.72
C VAL A 287 -0.30 -6.43 -14.59
N GLY A 288 -1.17 -6.42 -15.61
CA GLY A 288 -1.33 -7.53 -16.55
C GLY A 288 -0.37 -7.48 -17.74
N GLY A 289 0.54 -6.51 -17.79
CA GLY A 289 1.52 -6.36 -18.86
C GLY A 289 2.87 -6.96 -18.51
N ALA A 290 3.61 -7.41 -19.52
CA ALA A 290 4.99 -7.85 -19.36
C ALA A 290 5.95 -6.91 -20.09
N ALA A 291 7.04 -6.51 -19.43
CA ALA A 291 8.13 -5.78 -20.08
C ALA A 291 9.13 -6.80 -20.65
N LEU A 292 9.38 -6.74 -21.96
CA LEU A 292 10.39 -7.56 -22.60
C LEU A 292 11.70 -6.80 -22.74
N SER A 293 12.79 -7.43 -22.30
CA SER A 293 14.14 -6.98 -22.65
C SER A 293 14.38 -7.13 -24.16
N ALA A 294 15.46 -6.55 -24.66
CA ALA A 294 15.86 -6.71 -26.06
C ALA A 294 16.01 -8.19 -26.43
N GLY A 295 16.69 -8.98 -25.57
CA GLY A 295 16.83 -10.41 -25.74
C GLY A 295 15.49 -11.15 -25.67
N GLY A 296 14.57 -10.74 -24.79
CA GLY A 296 13.26 -11.40 -24.65
C GLY A 296 12.38 -11.19 -25.87
N LYS A 297 12.45 -9.99 -26.44
CA LYS A 297 11.80 -9.69 -27.72
C LYS A 297 12.39 -10.52 -28.86
N GLU A 298 13.71 -10.67 -28.91
CA GLU A 298 14.38 -11.50 -29.91
C GLU A 298 14.00 -12.97 -29.77
N ALA A 299 14.02 -13.51 -28.55
CA ALA A 299 13.65 -14.89 -28.25
C ALA A 299 12.24 -15.21 -28.73
N ILE A 300 11.24 -14.41 -28.33
CA ILE A 300 9.85 -14.59 -28.78
C ILE A 300 9.73 -14.49 -30.30
N THR A 301 10.44 -13.54 -30.92
CA THR A 301 10.39 -13.37 -32.39
C THR A 301 10.90 -14.61 -33.12
N ARG A 302 11.97 -15.23 -32.63
CA ARG A 302 12.56 -16.44 -33.21
C ARG A 302 11.72 -17.68 -32.89
N MET A 303 11.25 -17.83 -31.65
CA MET A 303 10.34 -18.91 -31.25
C MET A 303 9.03 -18.91 -32.07
N LEU A 304 8.43 -17.73 -32.32
CA LEU A 304 7.23 -17.61 -33.17
C LEU A 304 7.48 -17.97 -34.64
N LYS A 305 8.74 -17.97 -35.10
CA LYS A 305 9.14 -18.47 -36.42
C LYS A 305 9.41 -19.98 -36.42
N GLY A 306 9.25 -20.66 -35.29
CA GLY A 306 9.52 -22.09 -35.12
C GLY A 306 10.98 -22.42 -34.85
N GLU A 307 11.82 -21.42 -34.53
CA GLU A 307 13.22 -21.66 -34.16
C GLU A 307 13.33 -22.13 -32.71
N HIS A 308 14.24 -23.05 -32.45
CA HIS A 308 14.68 -23.38 -31.09
C HIS A 308 15.65 -22.30 -30.61
N VAL A 309 15.40 -21.72 -29.44
CA VAL A 309 16.19 -20.62 -28.88
C VAL A 309 16.57 -20.94 -27.45
N GLU A 310 17.87 -20.88 -27.17
CA GLU A 310 18.43 -21.00 -25.83
C GLU A 310 18.89 -19.64 -25.29
N ARG A 311 19.14 -19.55 -23.98
CA ARG A 311 19.52 -18.26 -23.36
C ARG A 311 20.78 -17.65 -23.97
N GLU A 312 21.75 -18.49 -24.36
CA GLU A 312 23.02 -18.07 -24.94
C GLU A 312 22.82 -17.40 -26.30
N ASP A 313 21.79 -17.79 -27.04
CA ASP A 313 21.49 -17.28 -28.37
C ASP A 313 21.01 -15.82 -28.34
N VAL A 314 20.46 -15.37 -27.21
CA VAL A 314 19.89 -14.02 -27.02
C VAL A 314 20.59 -13.23 -25.93
N GLY A 315 21.73 -13.73 -25.43
CA GLY A 315 22.60 -13.02 -24.49
C GLY A 315 22.00 -12.79 -23.10
N MET A 316 21.02 -13.60 -22.68
CA MET A 316 20.38 -13.45 -21.37
C MET A 316 21.19 -14.09 -20.24
N SER A 317 21.13 -13.47 -19.06
CA SER A 317 21.58 -14.13 -17.83
C SER A 317 20.66 -15.32 -17.47
N ALA A 318 21.14 -16.26 -16.65
CA ALA A 318 20.32 -17.39 -16.21
C ALA A 318 19.08 -16.96 -15.40
N GLY A 319 19.16 -15.86 -14.66
CA GLY A 319 18.03 -15.28 -13.93
C GLY A 319 17.00 -14.66 -14.86
N GLU A 320 17.46 -13.85 -15.81
CA GLU A 320 16.62 -13.20 -16.83
C GLU A 320 15.91 -14.24 -17.70
N TRP A 321 16.60 -15.29 -18.14
CA TRP A 321 15.99 -16.37 -18.91
C TRP A 321 14.89 -17.09 -18.14
N ARG A 322 15.10 -17.35 -16.85
CA ARG A 322 14.09 -18.00 -16.00
C ARG A 322 12.85 -17.12 -15.84
N GLU A 323 13.03 -15.83 -15.63
CA GLU A 323 11.94 -14.85 -15.52
C GLU A 323 11.18 -14.71 -16.84
N PHE A 324 11.90 -14.68 -17.96
CA PHE A 324 11.33 -14.70 -19.30
C PHE A 324 10.46 -15.94 -19.53
N LYS A 325 11.00 -17.15 -19.28
CA LYS A 325 10.23 -18.39 -19.44
C LYS A 325 9.00 -18.44 -18.54
N ALA A 326 9.14 -18.04 -17.28
CA ALA A 326 8.03 -18.00 -16.32
C ALA A 326 6.93 -17.02 -16.77
N THR A 327 7.30 -15.88 -17.36
CA THR A 327 6.34 -14.86 -17.84
C THR A 327 5.42 -15.39 -18.94
N PHE A 328 5.91 -16.31 -19.78
CA PHE A 328 5.17 -16.89 -20.90
C PHE A 328 4.78 -18.35 -20.71
N GLU A 329 4.97 -18.89 -19.49
CA GLU A 329 4.70 -20.30 -19.19
C GLU A 329 5.42 -21.26 -20.16
N ILE A 330 6.65 -20.92 -20.57
CA ILE A 330 7.49 -21.73 -21.47
C ILE A 330 8.26 -22.75 -20.63
N GLU A 331 8.15 -24.04 -20.98
CA GLU A 331 8.82 -25.15 -20.29
C GLU A 331 10.36 -25.07 -20.33
#